data_AF-A0A7W7RDU7-F1
#
_entry.id   AF-A0A7W7RDU7-F1
#
_cell.length_a   1.000
_cell.length_b   1.000
_cell.length_c   1.000
_cell.angle_alpha   90.00
_cell.angle_beta   90.00
_cell.angle_gamma   90.00
#
_symmetry.space_group_name_H-M   'P 1'
#
loop_
_entity.id
_entity.type
_entity.pdbx_description
1 polymer ?
#
loop_
_entity_poly.entity_id
_entity_poly.type
_entity_poly.pdbx_seq_one_letter_code
_entity_poly.pdbx_strand_id
1 'polypeptide(L)'
;MWFAQVDVRSSYFPDLLWLALIAGAGLGTTLVSVVSTIMHALSGEGESGLASGLVSTTQQMGGALGIAVLSTLAFARVDVAHDRAPGAPSSESAAALTEGFQLAFYSAAGLALGGIVLSLVVITSGSPRRE
;
A
#
# COMPACT_ATOMS: atom_id res chain seq x y z
N MET A 1 -2.31 6.23 9.43
CA MET A 1 -2.43 6.88 10.75
C MET A 1 -3.23 6.00 11.70
N TRP A 2 -4.48 5.62 11.39
CA TRP A 2 -5.31 4.77 12.27
C TRP A 2 -4.79 3.34 12.49
N PHE A 3 -4.20 2.71 11.47
CA PHE A 3 -3.60 1.37 11.53
C PHE A 3 -2.53 1.17 12.61
N ALA A 4 -1.88 2.26 13.01
CA ALA A 4 -0.77 2.18 13.94
C ALA A 4 -1.16 2.37 15.41
N GLN A 5 -2.44 2.59 15.69
CA GLN A 5 -3.00 2.61 17.04
C GLN A 5 -3.62 1.26 17.45
N VAL A 6 -3.48 0.22 16.61
CA VAL A 6 -3.96 -1.13 16.95
C VAL A 6 -3.04 -1.70 18.03
N ASP A 7 -3.53 -1.66 19.26
CA ASP A 7 -2.95 -2.23 20.47
C ASP A 7 -3.36 -3.72 20.59
N VAL A 8 -2.64 -4.52 21.38
CA VAL A 8 -2.92 -5.96 21.59
C VAL A 8 -4.31 -6.22 22.21
N ARG A 9 -4.96 -5.15 22.68
CA ARG A 9 -6.32 -5.13 23.25
C ARG A 9 -7.42 -4.62 22.31
N SER A 10 -7.13 -4.25 21.05
CA SER A 10 -8.16 -3.75 20.15
C SER A 10 -9.15 -4.86 19.81
N SER A 11 -10.43 -4.62 20.10
CA SER A 11 -11.50 -5.58 19.82
C SER A 11 -11.64 -5.74 18.30
N TYR A 12 -11.58 -6.99 17.80
CA TYR A 12 -11.68 -7.34 16.37
C TYR A 12 -12.91 -6.70 15.70
N PHE A 13 -13.96 -6.50 16.50
CA PHE A 13 -15.11 -5.67 16.22
C PHE A 13 -15.19 -4.54 17.25
N PRO A 14 -15.32 -3.25 16.84
CA PRO A 14 -15.62 -2.75 15.49
C PRO A 14 -14.42 -2.17 14.69
N ASP A 15 -13.27 -1.95 15.32
CA ASP A 15 -12.22 -1.09 14.75
C ASP A 15 -11.52 -1.70 13.53
N LEU A 16 -11.22 -3.00 13.58
CA LEU A 16 -10.51 -3.69 12.49
C LEU A 16 -11.40 -3.91 11.27
N LEU A 17 -12.68 -4.23 11.50
CA LEU A 17 -13.66 -4.45 10.44
C LEU A 17 -13.96 -3.15 9.68
N TRP A 18 -14.23 -2.05 10.39
CA TRP A 18 -14.52 -0.77 9.75
C TRP A 18 -13.33 -0.28 8.93
N LEU A 19 -12.12 -0.45 9.46
CA LEU A 19 -10.89 -0.10 8.78
C LEU A 19 -10.66 -0.95 7.51
N ALA A 20 -10.89 -2.26 7.58
CA ALA A 20 -10.80 -3.15 6.43
C ALA A 20 -11.83 -2.79 5.33
N LEU A 21 -13.05 -2.40 5.72
CA LEU A 21 -14.08 -1.96 4.78
C LEU A 21 -13.69 -0.67 4.05
N ILE A 22 -13.19 0.33 4.76
CA ILE A 22 -12.72 1.59 4.14
C ILE A 22 -11.55 1.31 3.19
N ALA A 23 -10.57 0.52 3.63
CA ALA A 23 -9.42 0.16 2.80
C ALA A 23 -9.84 -0.61 1.54
N GLY A 24 -10.74 -1.59 1.68
CA GLY A 24 -11.29 -2.36 0.56
C GLY A 24 -12.07 -1.49 -0.43
N ALA A 25 -12.92 -0.60 0.07
CA ALA A 25 -13.69 0.33 -0.77
C ALA A 25 -12.76 1.29 -1.54
N GLY A 26 -11.76 1.86 -0.87
CA GLY A 26 -10.78 2.75 -1.50
C GLY A 26 -9.93 2.05 -2.57
N LEU A 27 -9.43 0.85 -2.27
CA LEU A 27 -8.65 0.05 -3.23
C LEU A 27 -9.48 -0.35 -4.44
N GLY A 28 -10.70 -0.86 -4.22
CA GLY A 28 -11.56 -1.30 -5.31
C GLY A 28 -11.96 -0.18 -6.26
N THR A 29 -12.37 0.97 -5.72
CA THR A 29 -12.74 2.15 -6.52
C THR A 29 -11.56 2.69 -7.32
N THR A 30 -10.39 2.84 -6.69
CA THR A 30 -9.18 3.32 -7.36
C THR A 30 -8.74 2.38 -8.48
N LEU A 31 -8.76 1.07 -8.24
CA LEU A 31 -8.35 0.07 -9.22
C LEU A 31 -9.24 0.13 -10.47
N VAL A 32 -10.56 0.16 -10.29
CA VAL A 32 -11.52 0.22 -11.40
C VAL A 32 -11.38 1.52 -12.18
N SER A 33 -11.25 2.66 -11.48
CA SER A 33 -11.06 3.96 -12.12
C SER A 33 -9.78 4.01 -12.96
N VAL A 34 -8.64 3.61 -12.39
CA VAL A 34 -7.33 3.64 -13.09
C VAL A 34 -7.35 2.76 -14.34
N VAL A 35 -7.79 1.50 -14.21
CA VAL A 35 -7.83 0.57 -15.35
C VAL A 35 -8.78 1.09 -16.43
N SER A 36 -9.97 1.56 -16.05
CA SER A 36 -10.92 2.14 -17.00
C SER A 36 -10.32 3.34 -17.74
N THR A 37 -9.67 4.28 -17.03
CA THR A 37 -9.04 5.46 -17.66
C THR A 37 -7.93 5.07 -18.62
N ILE A 38 -7.04 4.14 -18.25
CA ILE A 38 -5.95 3.69 -19.12
C ILE A 38 -6.50 3.01 -20.37
N MET A 39 -7.48 2.11 -20.20
CA MET A 39 -8.11 1.44 -21.34
C MET A 39 -8.76 2.46 -22.27
N HIS A 40 -9.53 3.43 -21.76
CA HIS A 40 -10.12 4.48 -22.60
C HIS A 40 -9.07 5.36 -23.30
N ALA A 41 -7.95 5.68 -22.64
CA ALA A 41 -6.89 6.51 -23.20
C ALA A 41 -6.09 5.81 -24.32
N LEU A 42 -6.00 4.47 -24.28
CA LEU A 42 -5.22 3.65 -25.20
C LEU A 42 -6.10 2.82 -26.16
N SER A 43 -7.40 3.08 -26.24
CA SER A 43 -8.36 2.35 -27.09
C SER A 43 -8.27 2.72 -28.58
N GLY A 44 -7.06 2.91 -29.12
CA GLY A 44 -6.85 2.88 -30.57
C GLY A 44 -7.15 1.49 -31.14
N GLU A 45 -7.50 1.41 -32.44
CA GLU A 45 -7.78 0.13 -33.10
C GLU A 45 -6.56 -0.81 -33.02
N GLY A 46 -6.68 -1.89 -32.25
CA GLY A 46 -5.65 -2.93 -32.10
C GLY A 46 -4.72 -2.80 -30.88
N GLU A 47 -4.84 -1.76 -30.06
CA GLU A 47 -3.87 -1.48 -28.96
C GLU A 47 -4.32 -2.01 -27.58
N SER A 48 -5.54 -2.54 -27.47
CA SER A 48 -6.11 -3.04 -26.20
C SER A 48 -5.25 -4.10 -25.50
N GLY A 49 -4.58 -4.97 -26.27
CA GLY A 49 -3.65 -5.96 -25.73
C GLY A 49 -2.39 -5.34 -25.11
N LEU A 50 -1.86 -4.28 -25.72
CA LEU A 50 -0.72 -3.53 -25.20
C LEU A 50 -1.09 -2.74 -23.94
N ALA A 51 -2.26 -2.09 -23.95
CA ALA A 51 -2.80 -1.39 -22.79
C ALA A 51 -2.98 -2.31 -21.58
N SER A 52 -3.61 -3.48 -21.79
CA SER A 52 -3.80 -4.48 -20.74
C SER A 52 -2.47 -5.06 -20.23
N GLY A 53 -1.53 -5.34 -21.14
CA GLY A 53 -0.18 -5.80 -20.78
C GLY A 53 0.60 -4.79 -19.93
N LEU A 54 0.54 -3.51 -20.28
CA LEU A 54 1.15 -2.42 -19.51
C LEU A 54 0.53 -2.29 -18.12
N VAL A 55 -0.80 -2.37 -18.01
CA VAL A 55 -1.49 -2.35 -16.72
C VAL A 55 -1.05 -3.51 -15.84
N SER A 56 -1.09 -4.74 -16.38
CA SER A 56 -0.78 -5.95 -15.59
C SER A 56 0.67 -5.96 -15.12
N THR A 57 1.62 -5.66 -16.00
CA THR A 57 3.05 -5.63 -15.64
C THR A 57 3.36 -4.54 -14.62
N THR A 58 2.78 -3.34 -14.77
CA THR A 58 2.93 -2.25 -13.81
C THR A 58 2.34 -2.63 -12.45
N GLN A 59 1.17 -3.29 -12.42
CA GLN A 59 0.56 -3.78 -11.18
C GLN A 59 1.40 -4.86 -10.51
N GLN A 60 1.91 -5.84 -11.27
CA GLN A 60 2.77 -6.90 -10.74
C GLN A 60 4.07 -6.34 -10.16
N MET A 61 4.74 -5.46 -10.91
CA MET A 61 5.96 -4.77 -10.45
C MET A 61 5.69 -3.91 -9.22
N GLY A 62 4.63 -3.10 -9.23
CA GLY A 62 4.26 -2.25 -8.10
C GLY A 62 3.91 -3.06 -6.85
N GLY A 63 3.17 -4.15 -7.00
CA GLY A 63 2.83 -5.07 -5.91
C GLY A 63 4.07 -5.72 -5.30
N ALA A 64 4.96 -6.25 -6.14
CA ALA A 64 6.20 -6.88 -5.68
C ALA A 64 7.12 -5.89 -4.95
N LEU A 65 7.32 -4.69 -5.52
CA LEU A 65 8.12 -3.64 -4.89
C LEU A 65 7.52 -3.15 -3.57
N GLY A 66 6.19 -2.97 -3.51
CA GLY A 66 5.49 -2.58 -2.30
C GLY A 66 5.69 -3.60 -1.18
N ILE A 67 5.48 -4.89 -1.47
CA ILE A 67 5.68 -5.96 -0.50
C ILE A 67 7.15 -6.01 -0.05
N ALA A 68 8.10 -5.93 -0.98
CA ALA A 68 9.53 -5.98 -0.65
C ALA A 68 9.92 -4.86 0.35
N VAL A 69 9.55 -3.61 0.06
CA VAL A 69 9.86 -2.47 0.93
C VAL A 69 9.22 -2.62 2.30
N LEU A 70 7.94 -3.00 2.36
CA LEU A 70 7.21 -3.13 3.62
C LEU A 70 7.72 -4.29 4.46
N SER A 71 8.01 -5.45 3.85
CA SER A 71 8.59 -6.60 4.53
C SER A 71 9.99 -6.28 5.07
N THR A 72 10.87 -5.68 4.27
CA THR A 72 12.20 -5.26 4.74
C THR A 72 12.11 -4.34 5.94
N LEU A 73 11.19 -3.37 5.93
CA LEU A 73 11.04 -2.44 7.04
C LEU A 73 10.47 -3.10 8.30
N ALA A 74 9.52 -4.02 8.14
CA ALA A 74 8.96 -4.79 9.25
C ALA A 74 10.04 -5.66 9.91
N PHE A 75 10.79 -6.43 9.12
CA PHE A 75 11.84 -7.31 9.62
C PHE A 75 13.02 -6.55 10.22
N ALA A 76 13.42 -5.41 9.63
CA ALA A 76 14.47 -4.57 10.20
C ALA A 76 14.18 -4.11 11.65
N ARG A 77 12.90 -3.94 12.03
CA ARG A 77 12.54 -3.64 13.42
C ARG A 77 12.53 -4.86 14.31
N VAL A 78 12.10 -6.00 13.78
CA VAL A 78 12.15 -7.27 14.51
C VAL A 78 13.59 -7.64 14.84
N ASP A 79 14.52 -7.50 13.89
CA ASP A 79 15.94 -7.77 14.09
C ASP A 79 16.54 -6.86 15.17
N VAL A 80 16.25 -5.54 15.10
CA VAL A 80 16.68 -4.56 16.11
C VAL A 80 16.13 -4.86 17.51
N ALA A 81 14.92 -5.41 17.62
CA ALA A 81 14.36 -5.83 18.89
C ALA A 81 15.04 -7.11 19.40
N HIS A 82 15.35 -8.06 18.52
CA HIS A 82 16.02 -9.31 18.85
C HIS A 82 17.45 -9.09 19.35
N ASP A 83 18.21 -8.18 18.72
CA ASP A 83 19.58 -7.83 19.12
C ASP A 83 19.66 -7.21 20.52
N ARG A 84 18.59 -6.54 20.97
CA ARG A 84 18.54 -5.91 22.30
C ARG A 84 18.25 -6.89 23.44
N ALA A 85 17.62 -8.03 23.15
CA ALA A 85 17.27 -9.04 24.14
C ALA A 85 17.32 -10.45 23.53
N PRO A 86 18.52 -11.02 23.32
CA PRO A 86 18.66 -12.38 22.79
C PRO A 86 18.01 -13.40 23.74
N GLY A 87 17.06 -14.20 23.23
CA GLY A 87 16.36 -15.23 24.02
C GLY A 87 15.17 -14.72 24.85
N ALA A 88 14.67 -13.53 24.55
CA ALA A 88 13.48 -12.95 25.15
C ALA A 88 12.26 -13.90 25.15
N PRO A 89 11.42 -13.89 26.20
CA PRO A 89 10.21 -14.71 26.27
C PRO A 89 9.27 -14.43 25.08
N SER A 90 8.42 -15.40 24.74
CA SER A 90 7.52 -15.36 23.57
C SER A 90 6.62 -14.12 23.53
N SER A 91 6.28 -13.54 24.68
CA SER A 91 5.53 -12.30 24.81
C SER A 91 6.27 -11.06 24.27
N GLU A 92 7.59 -10.97 24.46
CA GLU A 92 8.40 -9.87 23.93
C GLU A 92 8.63 -10.02 22.42
N SER A 93 8.76 -11.26 21.93
CA SER A 93 8.76 -11.54 20.48
C SER A 93 7.46 -11.12 19.80
N ALA A 94 6.31 -11.33 20.46
CA ALA A 94 5.02 -10.88 19.94
C ALA A 94 4.92 -9.35 19.89
N ALA A 95 5.42 -8.65 20.91
CA ALA A 95 5.45 -7.19 20.93
C ALA A 95 6.34 -6.61 19.82
N ALA A 96 7.51 -7.21 19.57
CA ALA A 96 8.42 -6.81 18.49
C ALA A 96 7.78 -6.97 17.10
N LEU A 97 7.00 -8.03 16.89
CA LEU A 97 6.24 -8.22 15.66
C LEU A 97 5.17 -7.14 15.48
N THR A 98 4.40 -6.83 16.52
CA THR A 98 3.40 -5.75 16.47
C THR A 98 4.03 -4.41 16.15
N GLU A 99 5.16 -4.06 16.78
CA GLU A 99 5.87 -2.81 16.51
C GLU A 99 6.41 -2.75 15.07
N GLY A 100 6.95 -3.87 14.57
CA GLY A 100 7.36 -4.00 13.16
C GLY A 100 6.21 -3.78 12.18
N PHE A 101 5.04 -4.37 12.44
CA PHE A 101 3.84 -4.15 11.62
C PHE A 101 3.32 -2.71 11.71
N GLN A 102 3.29 -2.10 12.90
CA GLN A 102 2.88 -0.71 13.06
C GLN A 102 3.77 0.24 12.24
N LEU A 103 5.09 0.01 12.23
CA LEU A 103 6.00 0.77 11.38
C LEU A 103 5.71 0.55 9.90
N ALA A 104 5.50 -0.70 9.47
CA ALA A 104 5.17 -1.00 8.08
C ALA A 104 3.86 -0.30 7.65
N PHE A 105 2.87 -0.21 8.52
CA PHE A 105 1.65 0.55 8.23
C PHE A 105 1.87 2.06 8.16
N TYR A 106 2.71 2.63 9.01
CA TYR A 106 3.05 4.05 8.92
C TYR A 106 3.82 4.36 7.64
N SER A 107 4.78 3.52 7.25
CA SER A 107 5.52 3.70 6.00
C SER A 107 4.62 3.51 4.79
N ALA A 108 3.73 2.51 4.80
CA ALA A 108 2.71 2.34 3.77
C ALA A 108 1.81 3.57 3.63
N ALA A 109 1.38 4.16 4.75
CA ALA A 109 0.60 5.40 4.74
C ALA A 109 1.40 6.57 4.15
N GLY A 110 2.68 6.70 4.48
CA GLY A 110 3.58 7.71 3.88
C GLY A 110 3.77 7.51 2.38
N LEU A 111 3.99 6.27 1.94
CA LEU A 111 4.09 5.88 0.54
C LEU A 111 2.81 6.20 -0.23
N ALA A 112 1.64 5.88 0.34
CA ALA A 112 0.35 6.17 -0.24
C ALA A 112 0.12 7.68 -0.38
N LEU A 113 0.44 8.48 0.65
CA LEU A 113 0.36 9.93 0.59
C LEU A 113 1.31 10.52 -0.46
N GLY A 114 2.55 10.01 -0.54
CA GLY A 114 3.49 10.39 -1.59
C GLY A 114 2.96 10.06 -3.00
N GLY A 115 2.34 8.90 -3.16
CA GLY A 115 1.65 8.50 -4.39
C GLY A 115 0.49 9.41 -4.75
N ILE A 116 -0.33 9.83 -3.78
CA ILE A 116 -1.42 10.79 -3.99
C ILE A 116 -0.86 12.14 -4.46
N VAL A 117 0.16 12.66 -3.78
CA VAL A 117 0.81 13.93 -4.15
C VAL A 117 1.39 13.84 -5.56
N LEU A 118 2.11 12.76 -5.87
CA LEU A 118 2.68 12.54 -7.20
C LEU A 118 1.59 12.45 -8.26
N SER A 119 0.51 11.71 -8.00
CA SER A 119 -0.64 11.59 -8.88
C SER A 119 -1.29 12.95 -9.15
N LEU A 120 -1.52 13.75 -8.11
CA LEU A 120 -2.06 15.11 -8.26
C LEU A 120 -1.15 16.01 -9.09
N VAL A 121 0.17 15.99 -8.88
CA VAL A 121 1.13 16.80 -9.67
C VAL A 121 1.18 16.34 -11.13
N VAL A 122 1.19 15.04 -11.38
CA VAL A 122 1.28 14.49 -12.74
C VAL A 122 -0.02 14.67 -13.52
N ILE A 123 -1.19 14.47 -12.88
CA ILE A 123 -2.49 14.66 -13.53
C ILE A 123 -2.77 16.14 -13.79
N THR A 124 -2.45 17.04 -12.86
CA THR A 124 -2.69 18.48 -13.05
C THR A 124 -1.74 19.15 -14.03
N SER A 125 -0.56 18.57 -14.28
CA SER A 125 0.36 19.06 -15.32
C SER A 125 -0.07 18.65 -16.75
N GLY A 126 -1.07 17.77 -16.87
CA GLY A 126 -1.61 17.29 -18.15
C GLY A 126 -2.98 17.88 -18.51
N SER A 127 -3.12 19.19 -18.73
CA SER A 127 -4.06 19.77 -19.73
C SER A 127 -3.99 21.32 -19.75
N PRO A 128 -4.13 22.03 -20.91
CA PRO A 128 -4.49 21.57 -22.26
C PRO A 128 -3.52 22.02 -23.39
N ARG A 129 -3.17 21.11 -24.31
CA ARG A 129 -2.83 21.52 -25.69
C ARG A 129 -4.11 21.40 -26.53
N ARG A 130 -4.75 22.54 -26.75
CA ARG A 130 -5.74 22.74 -27.81
C ARG A 130 -5.00 22.74 -29.14
N GLU A 131 -5.29 21.79 -30.02
CA GLU A 131 -5.28 21.96 -31.48
C GLU A 131 -6.46 21.18 -32.06
#